data_AF-A0A523NUI4-F1
#
_entry.id   AF-A0A523NUI4-F1
#
_cell.length_a   1.000
_cell.length_b   1.000
_cell.length_c   1.000
_cell.angle_alpha   90.00
_cell.angle_beta   90.00
_cell.angle_gamma   90.00
#
_symmetry.space_group_name_H-M   'P 1'
#
loop_
_entity.id
_entity.type
_entity.pdbx_description
1 polymer ?
#
loop_
_entity_poly.entity_id
_entity_poly.type
_entity_poly.pdbx_seq_one_letter_code
_entity_poly.pdbx_strand_id
1 'polypeptide(L)'
;HDLMKVSLTAYSWTAILGGILLFTFITLFPGFFKYMAGIFRPVMHVYALMFLAESGILYVYYYGWDRMKDDPFLKWIHVSLSVLLNLVGTVLMFLANSWATFMQAPGGIDEQGRFLGNIWHVIHSTLWNPVGVHRILGNIVFGGGIVGAYAAYHYLTAKTAEEKAHYDWVCYIAMFICIFGLIPLPFAGYWLMKEVYAFRQQMGITLMGGIMAWLFIIQAVMIGLLFFAANSYLHNSMSRVKGSHRYMKYCKYMVLLLIICFTMWMTPHTIVMTPAELKAMGGAQHPVIGHFGVMSAKNTAVNLMIITTILCFLLYQRANKKITVSWATQGNCWLSAIFVLAAANVIFLGLYGYVLPANQRVGLSVPQVTTTLTTLFAGTAINISMFKDAESYGDIQWGTQSRVATYAIFLLAISFTWLMGLMGYIRSSVRLFWHVTEVVRDNSVDAYTLTIGEAGKMLTFNALFVWVQFVVVFWVGSLTGKPTEVKVPAGVPVPAQQQQ
;
A
#
# COMPACT_ATOMS: atom_id res chain seq x y z
N HIS A 1 1.10 -13.20 19.74
CA HIS A 1 2.42 -13.66 20.21
C HIS A 1 3.23 -14.30 19.07
N ASP A 2 2.69 -15.25 18.31
CA ASP A 2 3.47 -15.96 17.27
C ASP A 2 3.98 -15.09 16.13
N LEU A 3 3.19 -14.12 15.66
CA LEU A 3 3.66 -13.15 14.66
C LEU A 3 4.84 -12.29 15.17
N MET A 4 4.90 -12.01 16.47
CA MET A 4 5.97 -11.19 17.04
C MET A 4 7.32 -11.91 17.07
N LYS A 5 7.33 -13.24 17.13
CA LYS A 5 8.55 -14.05 16.96
C LYS A 5 9.17 -13.79 15.60
N VAL A 6 8.34 -13.83 14.56
CA VAL A 6 8.75 -13.53 13.19
C VAL A 6 9.24 -12.09 13.08
N SER A 7 8.54 -11.13 13.70
CA SER A 7 8.95 -9.73 13.72
C SER A 7 10.31 -9.50 14.38
N LEU A 8 10.65 -10.21 15.46
CA LEU A 8 11.98 -10.11 16.11
C LEU A 8 13.11 -10.56 15.19
N THR A 9 12.91 -11.67 14.49
CA THR A 9 13.88 -12.17 13.49
C THR A 9 13.99 -11.18 12.32
N ALA A 10 12.87 -10.67 11.81
CA ALA A 10 12.84 -9.66 10.75
C ALA A 10 13.56 -8.37 11.17
N TYR A 11 13.44 -7.96 12.43
CA TYR A 11 14.09 -6.78 12.98
C TYR A 11 15.61 -6.93 12.97
N SER A 12 16.12 -8.08 13.43
CA SER A 12 17.54 -8.39 13.43
C SER A 12 18.11 -8.41 12.01
N TRP A 13 17.37 -9.00 11.07
CA TRP A 13 17.72 -8.98 9.65
C TRP A 13 17.78 -7.56 9.07
N THR A 14 16.83 -6.71 9.44
CA THR A 14 16.79 -5.30 9.04
C THR A 14 18.01 -4.53 9.54
N ALA A 15 18.46 -4.78 10.78
CA ALA A 15 19.66 -4.17 11.33
C ALA A 15 20.92 -4.54 10.53
N ILE A 16 21.05 -5.81 10.13
CA ILE A 16 22.17 -6.30 9.31
C ILE A 16 22.17 -5.60 7.94
N LEU A 17 21.02 -5.57 7.26
CA LEU A 17 20.90 -4.90 5.95
C LEU A 17 21.17 -3.40 6.05
N GLY A 18 20.72 -2.74 7.12
CA GLY A 18 21.03 -1.33 7.41
C GLY A 18 22.53 -1.09 7.60
N GLY A 19 23.21 -1.98 8.31
CA GLY A 19 24.67 -1.96 8.46
C GLY A 19 25.39 -2.12 7.12
N ILE A 20 24.99 -3.11 6.32
CA ILE A 20 25.55 -3.32 4.96
C ILE A 20 25.35 -2.09 4.09
N LEU A 21 24.16 -1.48 4.11
CA LEU A 21 23.87 -0.26 3.36
C LEU A 21 24.76 0.91 3.80
N LEU A 22 24.93 1.10 5.12
CA LEU A 22 25.82 2.13 5.66
C LEU A 22 27.26 1.94 5.19
N PHE A 23 27.82 0.72 5.29
CA PHE A 23 29.16 0.44 4.80
C PHE A 23 29.27 0.68 3.29
N THR A 24 28.26 0.29 2.52
CA THR A 24 28.19 0.54 1.07
C THR A 24 28.29 2.04 0.76
N PHE A 25 27.59 2.90 1.49
CA PHE A 25 27.70 4.35 1.30
C PHE A 25 29.07 4.91 1.66
N ILE A 26 29.68 4.41 2.74
CA ILE A 26 31.02 4.84 3.18
C ILE A 26 32.07 4.43 2.13
N THR A 27 31.99 3.22 1.58
CA THR A 27 33.02 2.68 0.67
C THR A 27 32.82 3.09 -0.77
N LEU A 28 31.59 3.02 -1.29
CA LEU A 28 31.32 3.24 -2.72
C LEU A 28 30.90 4.68 -3.04
N PHE A 29 30.33 5.42 -2.08
CA PHE A 29 29.84 6.78 -2.28
C PHE A 29 30.37 7.79 -1.25
N PRO A 30 31.69 7.83 -0.98
CA PRO A 30 32.24 8.60 0.14
C PRO A 30 31.96 10.10 0.06
N GLY A 31 32.00 10.70 -1.14
CA GLY A 31 31.72 12.12 -1.35
C GLY A 31 30.27 12.49 -1.04
N PHE A 32 29.33 11.72 -1.61
CA PHE A 32 27.90 11.86 -1.34
C PHE A 32 27.60 11.65 0.15
N PHE A 33 28.13 10.56 0.74
CA PHE A 33 27.86 10.24 2.13
C PHE A 33 28.41 11.31 3.08
N LYS A 34 29.62 11.84 2.82
CA LYS A 34 30.20 12.95 3.59
C LYS A 34 29.31 14.19 3.54
N TYR A 35 28.77 14.53 2.36
CA TYR A 35 27.85 15.66 2.21
C TYR A 35 26.57 15.45 3.02
N MET A 36 25.89 14.31 2.83
CA MET A 36 24.65 13.99 3.53
C MET A 36 24.85 13.91 5.05
N ALA A 37 25.88 13.20 5.52
CA ALA A 37 26.19 13.08 6.93
C ALA A 37 26.59 14.41 7.57
N GLY A 38 27.23 15.32 6.82
CA GLY A 38 27.55 16.66 7.29
C GLY A 38 26.30 17.48 7.63
N ILE A 39 25.28 17.42 6.78
CA ILE A 39 24.01 18.14 6.98
C ILE A 39 23.13 17.43 8.03
N PHE A 40 22.97 16.12 7.89
CA PHE A 40 22.03 15.33 8.69
C PHE A 40 22.62 14.76 10.00
N ARG A 41 23.84 15.16 10.39
CA ARG A 41 24.50 14.68 11.62
C ARG A 41 23.57 14.60 12.85
N PRO A 42 22.82 15.65 13.24
CA PRO A 42 21.93 15.55 14.40
C PRO A 42 20.79 14.54 14.18
N VAL A 43 20.26 14.45 12.96
CA VAL A 43 19.19 13.51 12.58
C VAL A 43 19.66 12.07 12.67
N MET A 44 20.92 11.78 12.28
CA MET A 44 21.49 10.44 12.38
C MET A 44 21.55 9.94 13.82
N HIS A 45 21.94 10.81 14.76
CA HIS A 45 21.98 10.46 16.18
C HIS A 45 20.58 10.17 16.71
N VAL A 46 19.59 11.02 16.38
CA VAL A 46 18.19 10.79 16.76
C VAL A 46 17.68 9.50 16.14
N TYR A 47 17.98 9.23 14.86
CA TYR A 47 17.60 8.00 14.18
C TYR A 47 18.16 6.76 14.89
N ALA A 48 19.46 6.76 15.24
CA ALA A 48 20.08 5.66 15.96
C ALA A 48 19.46 5.45 17.35
N LEU A 49 19.17 6.53 18.09
CA LEU A 49 18.50 6.45 19.39
C LEU A 49 17.07 5.90 19.27
N MET A 50 16.31 6.35 18.27
CA MET A 50 14.96 5.84 18.03
C MET A 50 14.98 4.36 17.62
N PHE A 51 16.01 3.92 16.89
CA PHE A 51 16.18 2.51 16.54
C PHE A 51 16.44 1.65 17.79
N LEU A 52 17.30 2.12 18.70
CA LEU A 52 17.49 1.46 20.01
C LEU A 52 16.23 1.48 20.87
N ALA A 53 15.48 2.58 20.87
CA ALA A 53 14.22 2.69 21.59
C ALA A 53 13.17 1.71 21.04
N GLU A 54 13.02 1.63 19.72
CA GLU A 54 12.13 0.68 19.05
C GLU A 54 12.51 -0.76 19.40
N SER A 55 13.80 -1.09 19.36
CA SER A 55 14.33 -2.39 19.80
C SER A 55 13.95 -2.67 21.25
N GLY A 56 14.24 -1.75 22.17
CA GLY A 56 13.93 -1.91 23.58
C GLY A 56 12.44 -2.16 23.84
N ILE A 57 11.57 -1.34 23.21
CA ILE A 57 10.11 -1.48 23.33
C ILE A 57 9.65 -2.83 22.76
N LEU A 58 10.16 -3.24 21.60
CA LEU A 58 9.82 -4.51 20.97
C LEU A 58 10.18 -5.71 21.86
N TYR A 59 11.36 -5.68 22.48
CA TYR A 59 11.81 -6.73 23.39
C TYR A 59 10.95 -6.78 24.66
N VAL A 60 10.65 -5.62 25.28
CA VAL A 60 9.75 -5.56 26.45
C VAL A 60 8.35 -6.05 26.09
N TYR A 61 7.84 -5.66 24.92
CA TYR A 61 6.53 -6.09 24.43
C TYR A 61 6.47 -7.61 24.22
N TYR A 62 7.51 -8.21 23.65
CA TYR A 62 7.53 -9.65 23.39
C TYR A 62 7.76 -10.45 24.68
N TYR A 63 8.89 -10.23 25.37
CA TYR A 63 9.28 -11.03 26.54
C TYR A 63 8.45 -10.71 27.79
N GLY A 64 7.85 -9.51 27.86
CA GLY A 64 7.00 -9.13 28.98
C GLY A 64 5.59 -9.72 28.94
N TRP A 65 5.19 -10.40 27.84
CA TRP A 65 3.84 -10.91 27.66
C TRP A 65 3.36 -11.80 28.81
N ASP A 66 4.15 -12.82 29.18
CA ASP A 66 3.73 -13.78 30.21
C ASP A 66 3.55 -13.15 31.59
N ARG A 67 4.25 -12.05 31.87
CA ARG A 67 4.12 -11.32 33.14
C ARG A 67 2.97 -10.31 33.12
N MET A 68 2.59 -9.80 31.94
CA MET A 68 1.59 -8.74 31.79
C MET A 68 0.19 -9.24 31.40
N LYS A 69 0.04 -10.49 30.92
CA LYS A 69 -1.23 -10.97 30.35
C LYS A 69 -2.35 -11.17 31.36
N ASP A 70 -2.02 -11.53 32.60
CA ASP A 70 -3.00 -11.97 33.62
C ASP A 70 -3.54 -10.79 34.45
N ASP A 71 -2.76 -9.71 34.58
CA ASP A 71 -3.15 -8.51 35.32
C ASP A 71 -3.84 -7.48 34.38
N PRO A 72 -5.05 -7.00 34.70
CA PRO A 72 -5.77 -6.05 33.84
C PRO A 72 -5.03 -4.74 33.55
N PHE A 73 -4.33 -4.19 34.52
CA PHE A 73 -3.57 -2.94 34.37
C PHE A 73 -2.31 -3.17 33.54
N LEU A 74 -1.56 -4.23 33.82
CA LEU A 74 -0.37 -4.58 33.05
C LEU A 74 -0.72 -4.96 31.60
N LYS A 75 -1.89 -5.53 31.36
CA LYS A 75 -2.40 -5.78 30.01
C LYS A 75 -2.63 -4.48 29.24
N TRP A 76 -3.16 -3.44 29.88
CA TRP A 76 -3.26 -2.12 29.26
C TRP A 76 -1.89 -1.52 28.97
N ILE A 77 -0.92 -1.66 29.87
CA ILE A 77 0.47 -1.26 29.60
C ILE A 77 1.02 -2.00 28.39
N HIS A 78 0.81 -3.31 28.29
CA HIS A 78 1.24 -4.11 27.14
C HIS A 78 0.62 -3.61 25.83
N VAL A 79 -0.68 -3.31 25.83
CA VAL A 79 -1.36 -2.70 24.67
C VAL A 79 -0.78 -1.31 24.35
N SER A 80 -0.53 -0.47 25.34
CA SER A 80 0.09 0.84 25.15
C SER A 80 1.51 0.76 24.57
N LEU A 81 2.29 -0.27 24.92
CA LEU A 81 3.59 -0.53 24.31
C LEU A 81 3.48 -0.81 22.80
N SER A 82 2.39 -1.45 22.33
CA SER A 82 2.17 -1.63 20.89
C SER A 82 1.93 -0.29 20.16
N VAL A 83 1.20 0.63 20.81
CA VAL A 83 0.97 1.99 20.27
C VAL A 83 2.28 2.77 20.24
N LEU A 84 3.06 2.69 21.33
CA LEU A 84 4.37 3.33 21.42
C LEU A 84 5.35 2.78 20.36
N LEU A 85 5.35 1.46 20.13
CA LEU A 85 6.18 0.83 19.10
C LEU A 85 5.84 1.38 17.70
N ASN A 86 4.55 1.50 17.38
CA ASN A 86 4.11 2.08 16.10
C ASN A 86 4.47 3.57 16.00
N LEU A 87 4.40 4.32 17.10
CA LEU A 87 4.80 5.73 17.14
C LEU A 87 6.30 5.87 16.85
N VAL A 88 7.16 5.12 17.55
CA VAL A 88 8.61 5.17 17.34
C VAL A 88 8.98 4.70 15.93
N GLY A 89 8.39 3.61 15.44
CA GLY A 89 8.59 3.14 14.06
C GLY A 89 8.15 4.17 13.01
N THR A 90 7.06 4.91 13.27
CA THR A 90 6.62 6.02 12.41
C THR A 90 7.64 7.16 12.42
N VAL A 91 8.14 7.55 13.60
CA VAL A 91 9.20 8.57 13.71
C VAL A 91 10.45 8.15 12.94
N LEU A 92 10.92 6.90 13.10
CA LEU A 92 12.05 6.36 12.34
C LEU A 92 11.82 6.44 10.83
N MET A 93 10.63 6.06 10.37
CA MET A 93 10.27 6.15 8.96
C MET A 93 10.31 7.60 8.46
N PHE A 94 9.79 8.57 9.23
CA PHE A 94 9.85 9.98 8.85
C PHE A 94 11.28 10.54 8.86
N LEU A 95 12.12 10.13 9.81
CA LEU A 95 13.54 10.49 9.81
C LEU A 95 14.26 9.90 8.58
N ALA A 96 14.02 8.64 8.23
CA ALA A 96 14.54 8.05 6.98
C ALA A 96 13.99 8.74 5.73
N ASN A 97 12.71 9.15 5.75
CA ASN A 97 12.12 9.92 4.65
C ASN A 97 12.81 11.24 4.43
N SER A 98 13.24 11.93 5.50
CA SER A 98 13.90 13.23 5.38
C SER A 98 15.15 13.17 4.49
N TRP A 99 15.90 12.07 4.56
CA TRP A 99 17.06 11.82 3.70
C TRP A 99 16.64 11.64 2.24
N ALA A 100 15.71 10.71 2.00
CA ALA A 100 15.26 10.38 0.65
C ALA A 100 14.56 11.55 -0.05
N THR A 101 13.77 12.34 0.70
CA THR A 101 13.03 13.49 0.17
C THR A 101 13.95 14.69 -0.02
N PHE A 102 14.94 14.91 0.84
CA PHE A 102 15.96 15.94 0.61
C PHE A 102 16.80 15.66 -0.63
N MET A 103 17.16 14.38 -0.89
CA MET A 103 17.85 14.02 -2.13
C MET A 103 17.04 14.41 -3.37
N GLN A 104 15.72 14.32 -3.30
CA GLN A 104 14.82 14.59 -4.43
C GLN A 104 14.43 16.07 -4.55
N ALA A 105 14.06 16.70 -3.45
CA ALA A 105 13.63 18.09 -3.34
C ALA A 105 14.38 18.77 -2.18
N PRO A 106 15.66 19.14 -2.38
CA PRO A 106 16.46 19.71 -1.31
C PRO A 106 15.90 21.06 -0.87
N GLY A 107 16.00 21.34 0.43
CA GLY A 107 15.60 22.59 1.07
C GLY A 107 16.53 22.94 2.22
N GLY A 108 16.57 24.21 2.64
CA GLY A 108 17.46 24.66 3.72
C GLY A 108 18.95 24.73 3.35
N ILE A 109 19.25 24.83 2.05
CA ILE A 109 20.60 25.01 1.49
C ILE A 109 20.63 26.23 0.56
N ASP A 110 21.81 26.84 0.35
CA ASP A 110 22.01 27.90 -0.64
C ASP A 110 22.16 27.36 -2.08
N GLU A 111 22.32 28.26 -3.05
CA GLU A 111 22.53 27.93 -4.47
C GLU A 111 23.80 27.11 -4.73
N GLN A 112 24.77 27.18 -3.82
CA GLN A 112 26.02 26.43 -3.87
C GLN A 112 25.92 25.11 -3.08
N GLY A 113 24.74 24.76 -2.55
CA GLY A 113 24.49 23.55 -1.80
C GLY A 113 24.96 23.57 -0.34
N ARG A 114 25.27 24.75 0.21
CA ARG A 114 25.75 24.86 1.60
C ARG A 114 24.59 24.95 2.56
N PHE A 115 24.72 24.28 3.70
CA PHE A 115 23.70 24.25 4.73
C PHE A 115 23.51 25.63 5.38
N LEU A 116 22.25 26.11 5.42
CA LEU A 116 21.89 27.43 5.95
C LEU A 116 21.73 27.47 7.48
N GLY A 117 22.05 26.37 8.19
CA GLY A 117 22.04 26.33 9.65
C GLY A 117 20.72 25.89 10.30
N ASN A 118 19.61 25.83 9.56
CA ASN A 118 18.32 25.36 10.09
C ASN A 118 17.98 23.93 9.62
N ILE A 119 18.15 22.97 10.54
CA ILE A 119 17.91 21.54 10.24
C ILE A 119 16.44 21.24 9.92
N TRP A 120 15.50 22.02 10.45
CA TRP A 120 14.08 21.81 10.18
C TRP A 120 13.75 22.04 8.70
N HIS A 121 14.37 23.04 8.05
CA HIS A 121 14.18 23.30 6.62
C HIS A 121 14.78 22.21 5.73
N VAL A 122 15.78 21.48 6.23
CA VAL A 122 16.37 20.32 5.55
C VAL A 122 15.47 19.10 5.69
N ILE A 123 14.94 18.86 6.90
CA ILE A 123 14.06 17.71 7.19
C ILE A 123 12.71 17.88 6.49
N HIS A 124 12.10 19.05 6.65
CA HIS A 124 10.75 19.38 6.19
C HIS A 124 10.75 19.84 4.72
N SER A 125 11.39 19.07 3.85
CA SER A 125 11.30 19.27 2.40
C SER A 125 9.84 19.18 1.92
N THR A 126 9.54 19.79 0.76
CA THR A 126 8.20 19.79 0.14
C THR A 126 7.57 18.40 0.02
N LEU A 127 8.41 17.36 -0.13
CA LEU A 127 7.96 15.98 -0.33
C LEU A 127 7.88 15.17 0.97
N TRP A 128 8.31 15.71 2.11
CA TRP A 128 8.43 14.96 3.36
C TRP A 128 7.09 14.43 3.88
N ASN A 129 6.07 15.30 4.03
CA ASN A 129 4.74 14.87 4.47
C ASN A 129 4.03 13.96 3.45
N PRO A 130 4.00 14.31 2.14
CA PRO A 130 3.38 13.44 1.14
C PRO A 130 4.01 12.04 1.07
N VAL A 131 5.35 11.94 1.08
CA VAL A 131 6.04 10.63 1.12
C VAL A 131 5.76 9.92 2.44
N GLY A 132 5.75 10.63 3.56
CA GLY A 132 5.41 10.09 4.88
C GLY A 132 4.04 9.42 4.91
N VAL A 133 3.00 10.15 4.50
CA VAL A 133 1.62 9.62 4.43
C VAL A 133 1.53 8.43 3.47
N HIS A 134 2.13 8.54 2.27
CA HIS A 134 2.13 7.45 1.30
C HIS A 134 2.82 6.19 1.85
N ARG A 135 3.95 6.34 2.56
CA ARG A 135 4.67 5.20 3.14
C ARG A 135 3.96 4.60 4.35
N ILE A 136 3.27 5.38 5.18
CA ILE A 136 2.43 4.81 6.27
C ILE A 136 1.40 3.87 5.65
N LEU A 137 0.63 4.36 4.68
CA LEU A 137 -0.40 3.57 4.02
C LEU A 137 0.22 2.36 3.33
N GLY A 138 1.35 2.56 2.62
CA GLY A 138 2.06 1.47 1.96
C GLY A 138 2.56 0.39 2.93
N ASN A 139 3.08 0.78 4.09
CA ASN A 139 3.53 -0.16 5.13
C ASN A 139 2.37 -0.92 5.77
N ILE A 140 1.19 -0.30 5.91
CA ILE A 140 -0.03 -0.99 6.38
C ILE A 140 -0.42 -2.08 5.37
N VAL A 141 -0.47 -1.74 4.08
CA VAL A 141 -0.78 -2.71 3.01
C VAL A 141 0.24 -3.83 2.97
N PHE A 142 1.53 -3.49 3.00
CA PHE A 142 2.62 -4.46 2.99
C PHE A 142 2.58 -5.38 4.20
N GLY A 143 2.46 -4.83 5.41
CA GLY A 143 2.36 -5.62 6.64
C GLY A 143 1.18 -6.58 6.63
N GLY A 144 0.00 -6.10 6.21
CA GLY A 144 -1.18 -6.96 6.00
C GLY A 144 -0.93 -8.04 4.94
N GLY A 145 -0.28 -7.70 3.82
CA GLY A 145 0.08 -8.65 2.78
C GLY A 145 1.04 -9.75 3.27
N ILE A 146 2.10 -9.39 3.99
CA ILE A 146 3.10 -10.34 4.51
C ILE A 146 2.52 -11.25 5.59
N VAL A 147 1.77 -10.71 6.55
CA VAL A 147 1.06 -11.52 7.55
C VAL A 147 0.02 -12.43 6.88
N GLY A 148 -0.67 -11.92 5.85
CA GLY A 148 -1.61 -12.69 5.05
C GLY A 148 -0.92 -13.84 4.33
N ALA A 149 0.24 -13.60 3.70
CA ALA A 149 1.01 -14.64 3.00
C ALA A 149 1.55 -15.71 3.97
N TYR A 150 2.00 -15.30 5.15
CA TYR A 150 2.38 -16.22 6.23
C TYR A 150 1.20 -17.12 6.64
N ALA A 151 0.05 -16.52 6.93
CA ALA A 151 -1.15 -17.26 7.30
C ALA A 151 -1.67 -18.15 6.16
N ALA A 152 -1.59 -17.68 4.92
CA ALA A 152 -1.99 -18.41 3.73
C ALA A 152 -1.15 -19.68 3.54
N TYR A 153 0.16 -19.60 3.78
CA TYR A 153 1.04 -20.76 3.75
C TYR A 153 0.61 -21.80 4.79
N HIS A 154 0.48 -21.37 6.04
CA HIS A 154 0.09 -22.25 7.13
C HIS A 154 -1.33 -22.83 6.97
N TYR A 155 -2.26 -22.07 6.39
CA TYR A 155 -3.59 -22.55 6.03
C TYR A 155 -3.54 -23.71 5.02
N LEU A 156 -2.69 -23.60 3.99
CA LEU A 156 -2.55 -24.63 2.96
C LEU A 156 -1.84 -25.88 3.46
N THR A 157 -0.95 -25.76 4.45
CA THR A 157 -0.18 -26.86 5.03
C THR A 157 -0.78 -27.42 6.33
N ALA A 158 -1.85 -26.81 6.85
CA ALA A 158 -2.50 -27.23 8.08
C ALA A 158 -3.00 -28.68 7.99
N LYS A 159 -2.75 -29.45 9.05
CA LYS A 159 -3.15 -30.87 9.13
C LYS A 159 -4.45 -31.07 9.91
N THR A 160 -4.72 -30.16 10.84
CA THR A 160 -5.91 -30.20 11.70
C THR A 160 -6.96 -29.17 11.25
N ALA A 161 -8.22 -29.42 11.59
CA ALA A 161 -9.30 -28.49 11.28
C ALA A 161 -9.16 -27.19 12.09
N GLU A 162 -8.67 -27.29 13.32
CA GLU A 162 -8.46 -26.18 14.24
C GLU A 162 -7.37 -25.22 13.73
N GLU A 163 -6.20 -25.74 13.32
CA GLU A 163 -5.15 -24.92 12.72
C GLU A 163 -5.64 -24.23 11.45
N LYS A 164 -6.37 -24.98 10.61
CA LYS A 164 -6.91 -24.45 9.37
C LYS A 164 -7.91 -23.33 9.63
N ALA A 165 -8.78 -23.47 10.62
CA ALA A 165 -9.70 -22.42 11.05
C ALA A 165 -8.96 -21.18 11.60
N HIS A 166 -7.92 -21.40 12.41
CA HIS A 166 -7.10 -20.31 12.95
C HIS A 166 -6.43 -19.48 11.85
N TYR A 167 -5.72 -20.12 10.92
CA TYR A 167 -5.01 -19.41 9.86
C TYR A 167 -5.94 -18.78 8.81
N ASP A 168 -7.14 -19.33 8.61
CA ASP A 168 -8.19 -18.67 7.81
C ASP A 168 -8.65 -17.34 8.47
N TRP A 169 -8.83 -17.35 9.80
CA TRP A 169 -9.13 -16.13 10.55
C TRP A 169 -7.98 -15.10 10.46
N VAL A 170 -6.73 -15.54 10.61
CA VAL A 170 -5.58 -14.64 10.47
C VAL A 170 -5.53 -14.06 9.05
N CYS A 171 -5.75 -14.87 8.00
CA CYS A 171 -5.87 -14.39 6.62
C CYS A 171 -6.94 -13.31 6.47
N TYR A 172 -8.10 -13.47 7.12
CA TYR A 172 -9.16 -12.49 7.10
C TYR A 172 -8.78 -11.16 7.76
N ILE A 173 -8.17 -11.19 8.95
CA ILE A 173 -7.70 -9.97 9.63
C ILE A 173 -6.61 -9.27 8.80
N ALA A 174 -5.66 -10.03 8.28
CA ALA A 174 -4.58 -9.51 7.45
C ALA A 174 -5.10 -8.82 6.17
N MET A 175 -6.08 -9.44 5.50
CA MET A 175 -6.72 -8.85 4.32
C MET A 175 -7.55 -7.61 4.65
N PHE A 176 -8.18 -7.54 5.82
CA PHE A 176 -8.87 -6.34 6.27
C PHE A 176 -7.90 -5.17 6.45
N ILE A 177 -6.78 -5.39 7.16
CA ILE A 177 -5.71 -4.39 7.33
C ILE A 177 -5.16 -3.95 5.97
N CYS A 178 -4.93 -4.91 5.08
CA CYS A 178 -4.45 -4.65 3.73
C CYS A 178 -5.41 -3.74 2.94
N ILE A 179 -6.71 -4.07 2.91
CA ILE A 179 -7.73 -3.28 2.20
C ILE A 179 -7.86 -1.88 2.81
N PHE A 180 -7.80 -1.77 4.15
CA PHE A 180 -7.83 -0.51 4.85
C PHE A 180 -6.70 0.44 4.42
N GLY A 181 -5.46 -0.06 4.29
CA GLY A 181 -4.35 0.72 3.75
C GLY A 181 -4.44 0.96 2.25
N LEU A 182 -4.96 -0.01 1.48
CA LEU A 182 -4.94 -0.01 0.01
C LEU A 182 -5.91 1.02 -0.57
N ILE A 183 -7.07 1.22 0.06
CA ILE A 183 -8.09 2.17 -0.42
C ILE A 183 -7.57 3.62 -0.48
N PRO A 184 -6.96 4.19 0.59
CA PRO A 184 -6.43 5.54 0.56
C PRO A 184 -5.05 5.68 -0.11
N LEU A 185 -4.33 4.58 -0.34
CA LEU A 185 -2.95 4.61 -0.83
C LEU A 185 -2.78 5.31 -2.20
N PRO A 186 -3.62 5.04 -3.23
CA PRO A 186 -3.55 5.77 -4.50
C PRO A 186 -3.65 7.29 -4.32
N PHE A 187 -4.46 7.76 -3.37
CA PHE A 187 -4.63 9.19 -3.11
C PHE A 187 -3.39 9.84 -2.53
N ALA A 188 -2.75 9.18 -1.57
CA ALA A 188 -1.46 9.65 -1.06
C ALA A 188 -0.39 9.66 -2.18
N GLY A 189 -0.46 8.71 -3.11
CA GLY A 189 0.39 8.70 -4.31
C GLY A 189 0.13 9.88 -5.25
N TYR A 190 -1.14 10.21 -5.51
CA TYR A 190 -1.51 11.38 -6.31
C TYR A 190 -1.08 12.69 -5.66
N TRP A 191 -1.26 12.82 -4.34
CA TRP A 191 -0.79 13.98 -3.60
C TRP A 191 0.73 14.12 -3.73
N LEU A 192 1.48 13.05 -3.49
CA LEU A 192 2.92 13.04 -3.67
C LEU A 192 3.32 13.49 -5.08
N MET A 193 2.69 12.95 -6.12
CA MET A 193 3.02 13.28 -7.50
C MET A 193 2.71 14.75 -7.85
N LYS A 194 1.62 15.28 -7.30
CA LYS A 194 1.26 16.71 -7.42
C LYS A 194 2.36 17.59 -6.81
N GLU A 195 2.85 17.25 -5.63
CA GLU A 195 3.92 18.03 -4.97
C GLU A 195 5.25 17.94 -5.74
N VAL A 196 5.58 16.79 -6.32
CA VAL A 196 6.76 16.65 -7.20
C VAL A 196 6.63 17.59 -8.41
N TYR A 197 5.46 17.64 -9.05
CA TYR A 197 5.21 18.52 -10.20
C TYR A 197 5.26 20.00 -9.80
N ALA A 198 4.72 20.35 -8.64
CA ALA A 198 4.71 21.71 -8.12
C ALA A 198 6.12 22.19 -7.73
N PHE A 199 6.96 21.30 -7.19
CA PHE A 199 8.35 21.60 -6.88
C PHE A 199 9.17 21.88 -8.14
N ARG A 200 9.11 20.98 -9.14
CA ARG A 200 9.83 21.11 -10.40
C ARG A 200 9.00 20.51 -11.54
N GLN A 201 8.51 21.36 -12.45
CA GLN A 201 7.77 20.91 -13.63
C GLN A 201 8.59 19.93 -14.50
N GLN A 202 9.90 20.14 -14.61
CA GLN A 202 10.78 19.25 -15.38
C GLN A 202 10.79 17.82 -14.84
N MET A 203 10.77 17.61 -13.52
CA MET A 203 10.65 16.27 -12.92
C MET A 203 9.34 15.61 -13.31
N GLY A 204 8.26 16.38 -13.30
CA GLY A 204 6.95 15.94 -13.78
C GLY A 204 6.97 15.51 -15.25
N ILE A 205 7.58 16.31 -16.12
CA ILE A 205 7.73 15.99 -17.55
C ILE A 205 8.55 14.72 -17.74
N THR A 206 9.66 14.58 -17.00
CA THR A 206 10.50 13.37 -17.04
C THR A 206 9.72 12.13 -16.61
N LEU A 207 8.91 12.22 -15.55
CA LEU A 207 8.10 11.09 -15.06
C LEU A 207 6.99 10.69 -16.06
N MET A 208 6.43 11.66 -16.77
CA MET A 208 5.36 11.46 -17.74
C MET A 208 5.86 11.20 -19.16
N GLY A 209 7.19 11.20 -19.37
CA GLY A 209 7.84 11.04 -20.67
C GLY A 209 8.69 9.79 -20.79
N GLY A 210 8.94 9.38 -22.04
CA GLY A 210 9.91 8.35 -22.40
C GLY A 210 9.75 7.03 -21.64
N ILE A 211 10.87 6.52 -21.13
CA ILE A 211 10.96 5.26 -20.37
C ILE A 211 10.13 5.28 -19.08
N MET A 212 10.07 6.40 -18.37
CA MET A 212 9.39 6.48 -17.08
C MET A 212 7.88 6.32 -17.24
N ALA A 213 7.30 6.87 -18.30
CA ALA A 213 5.88 6.69 -18.61
C ALA A 213 5.48 5.21 -18.71
N TRP A 214 6.32 4.38 -19.33
CA TRP A 214 6.09 2.93 -19.43
C TRP A 214 6.22 2.21 -18.08
N LEU A 215 7.13 2.65 -17.21
CA LEU A 215 7.21 2.16 -15.84
C LEU A 215 5.92 2.49 -15.05
N PHE A 216 5.30 3.65 -15.28
CA PHE A 216 3.97 3.97 -14.73
C PHE A 216 2.85 3.08 -15.31
N ILE A 217 2.96 2.61 -16.55
CA ILE A 217 2.01 1.63 -17.10
C ILE A 217 2.17 0.27 -16.41
N ILE A 218 3.41 -0.19 -16.21
CA ILE A 218 3.67 -1.40 -15.40
C ILE A 218 3.11 -1.22 -13.99
N GLN A 219 3.31 -0.05 -13.38
CA GLN A 219 2.73 0.28 -12.08
C GLN A 219 1.20 0.14 -12.09
N ALA A 220 0.53 0.67 -13.11
CA ALA A 220 -0.93 0.57 -13.24
C ALA A 220 -1.40 -0.89 -13.34
N VAL A 221 -0.66 -1.72 -14.10
CA VAL A 221 -0.93 -3.17 -14.19
C VAL A 221 -0.86 -3.81 -12.80
N MET A 222 0.19 -3.51 -12.04
CA MET A 222 0.39 -4.07 -10.70
C MET A 222 -0.67 -3.60 -9.70
N ILE A 223 -1.06 -2.33 -9.72
CA ILE A 223 -2.16 -1.81 -8.89
C ILE A 223 -3.47 -2.52 -9.24
N GLY A 224 -3.75 -2.74 -10.53
CA GLY A 224 -4.88 -3.53 -10.97
C GLY A 224 -4.88 -4.94 -10.38
N LEU A 225 -3.73 -5.63 -10.40
CA LEU A 225 -3.59 -6.96 -9.78
C LEU A 225 -3.91 -6.94 -8.28
N LEU A 226 -3.52 -5.89 -7.55
CA LEU A 226 -3.86 -5.74 -6.12
C LEU A 226 -5.38 -5.67 -5.92
N PHE A 227 -6.08 -4.86 -6.73
CA PHE A 227 -7.55 -4.76 -6.66
C PHE A 227 -8.23 -6.06 -7.07
N PHE A 228 -7.76 -6.74 -8.12
CA PHE A 228 -8.28 -8.05 -8.50
C PHE A 228 -8.08 -9.09 -7.41
N ALA A 229 -6.89 -9.14 -6.80
CA ALA A 229 -6.59 -10.06 -5.71
C ALA A 229 -7.46 -9.78 -4.47
N ALA A 230 -7.59 -8.51 -4.07
CA ALA A 230 -8.43 -8.11 -2.95
C ALA A 230 -9.92 -8.46 -3.17
N ASN A 231 -10.47 -8.12 -4.34
CA ASN A 231 -11.87 -8.44 -4.66
C ASN A 231 -12.07 -9.96 -4.83
N SER A 232 -11.12 -10.67 -5.42
CA SER A 232 -11.19 -12.13 -5.55
C SER A 232 -11.19 -12.80 -4.17
N TYR A 233 -10.35 -12.34 -3.25
CA TYR A 233 -10.36 -12.81 -1.87
C TYR A 233 -11.72 -12.56 -1.21
N LEU A 234 -12.27 -11.34 -1.29
CA LEU A 234 -13.58 -11.00 -0.70
C LEU A 234 -14.73 -11.81 -1.30
N HIS A 235 -14.75 -11.98 -2.63
CA HIS A 235 -15.78 -12.77 -3.31
C HIS A 235 -15.76 -14.23 -2.90
N ASN A 236 -14.57 -14.85 -2.87
CA ASN A 236 -14.44 -16.23 -2.40
C ASN A 236 -14.76 -16.34 -0.91
N SER A 237 -14.38 -15.34 -0.12
CA SER A 237 -14.70 -15.27 1.31
C SER A 237 -16.20 -15.19 1.59
N MET A 238 -17.04 -14.81 0.63
CA MET A 238 -18.48 -14.86 0.83
C MET A 238 -19.02 -16.30 0.88
N SER A 239 -18.33 -17.29 0.31
CA SER A 239 -18.80 -18.69 0.33
C SER A 239 -18.76 -19.31 1.74
N ARG A 240 -17.83 -18.87 2.60
CA ARG A 240 -17.73 -19.30 4.02
C ARG A 240 -18.80 -18.67 4.93
N VAL A 241 -19.65 -17.79 4.38
CA VAL A 241 -20.65 -17.04 5.13
C VAL A 241 -22.06 -17.52 4.79
N LYS A 242 -22.84 -17.93 5.80
CA LYS A 242 -24.27 -18.25 5.63
C LYS A 242 -25.05 -16.98 5.26
N GLY A 243 -25.94 -17.09 4.26
CA GLY A 243 -26.74 -15.95 3.77
C GLY A 243 -26.09 -15.13 2.64
N SER A 244 -24.87 -15.48 2.21
CA SER A 244 -24.12 -14.77 1.17
C SER A 244 -24.69 -14.89 -0.25
N HIS A 245 -25.47 -15.93 -0.53
CA HIS A 245 -26.12 -16.17 -1.83
C HIS A 245 -26.90 -14.95 -2.35
N ARG A 246 -27.45 -14.14 -1.44
CA ARG A 246 -28.16 -12.87 -1.74
C ARG A 246 -27.29 -11.89 -2.52
N TYR A 247 -25.97 -11.86 -2.23
CA TYR A 247 -25.03 -10.90 -2.78
C TYR A 247 -24.11 -11.48 -3.85
N MET A 248 -23.89 -12.81 -3.87
CA MET A 248 -23.00 -13.46 -4.84
C MET A 248 -23.37 -13.21 -6.30
N LYS A 249 -24.65 -12.97 -6.61
CA LYS A 249 -25.12 -12.63 -7.97
C LYS A 249 -24.52 -11.33 -8.52
N TYR A 250 -24.08 -10.42 -7.65
CA TYR A 250 -23.50 -9.13 -8.04
C TYR A 250 -22.00 -9.21 -8.37
N CYS A 251 -21.29 -10.22 -7.86
CA CYS A 251 -19.84 -10.36 -8.04
C CYS A 251 -19.41 -10.31 -9.52
N LYS A 252 -20.18 -10.95 -10.41
CA LYS A 252 -19.86 -10.98 -11.85
C LYS A 252 -19.86 -9.59 -12.50
N TYR A 253 -20.77 -8.71 -12.08
CA TYR A 253 -20.84 -7.33 -12.60
C TYR A 253 -19.71 -6.48 -12.05
N MET A 254 -19.33 -6.70 -10.78
CA MET A 254 -18.21 -6.02 -10.17
C MET A 254 -16.88 -6.42 -10.81
N VAL A 255 -16.68 -7.72 -11.08
CA VAL A 255 -15.52 -8.21 -11.82
C VAL A 255 -15.48 -7.62 -13.24
N LEU A 256 -16.61 -7.59 -13.95
CA LEU A 256 -16.68 -6.95 -15.27
C LEU A 256 -16.29 -5.48 -15.23
N LEU A 257 -16.79 -4.73 -14.25
CA LEU A 257 -16.44 -3.32 -14.05
C LEU A 257 -14.95 -3.14 -13.73
N LEU A 258 -14.37 -4.00 -12.89
CA LEU A 258 -12.93 -4.02 -12.62
C LEU A 258 -12.12 -4.27 -13.90
N ILE A 259 -12.53 -5.22 -14.74
CA ILE A 259 -11.86 -5.50 -16.03
C ILE A 259 -11.93 -4.30 -16.96
N ILE A 260 -13.10 -3.67 -17.11
CA ILE A 260 -13.26 -2.49 -17.98
C ILE A 260 -12.37 -1.34 -17.48
N CYS A 261 -12.41 -1.04 -16.17
CA CYS A 261 -11.60 0.01 -15.58
C CYS A 261 -10.10 -0.31 -15.68
N PHE A 262 -9.70 -1.55 -15.42
CA PHE A 262 -8.32 -1.99 -15.53
C PHE A 262 -7.78 -1.81 -16.94
N THR A 263 -8.51 -2.27 -17.96
CA THR A 263 -8.14 -2.13 -19.37
C THR A 263 -7.99 -0.66 -19.76
N MET A 264 -8.91 0.21 -19.33
CA MET A 264 -8.79 1.66 -19.55
C MET A 264 -7.54 2.23 -18.86
N TRP A 265 -7.27 1.84 -17.61
CA TRP A 265 -6.15 2.41 -16.85
C TRP A 265 -4.80 1.97 -17.40
N MET A 266 -4.62 0.70 -17.73
CA MET A 266 -3.35 0.19 -18.27
C MET A 266 -3.04 0.70 -19.69
N THR A 267 -3.98 1.38 -20.34
CA THR A 267 -3.78 1.91 -21.69
C THR A 267 -2.70 3.01 -21.69
N PRO A 268 -1.65 2.91 -22.53
CA PRO A 268 -0.60 3.91 -22.60
C PRO A 268 -1.01 5.13 -23.43
N HIS A 269 -0.42 6.29 -23.14
CA HIS A 269 -0.65 7.52 -23.91
C HIS A 269 0.16 7.55 -25.22
N THR A 270 1.32 6.89 -25.22
CA THR A 270 2.20 6.71 -26.38
C THR A 270 2.48 5.22 -26.56
N ILE A 271 2.50 4.75 -27.80
CA ILE A 271 2.78 3.33 -28.12
C ILE A 271 4.23 3.23 -28.61
N VAL A 272 4.94 2.15 -28.28
CA VAL A 272 6.26 1.89 -28.88
C VAL A 272 6.03 1.56 -30.36
N MET A 273 6.59 2.37 -31.23
CA MET A 273 6.29 2.35 -32.66
C MET A 273 7.57 2.57 -33.47
N THR A 274 7.64 1.93 -34.63
CA THR A 274 8.68 2.18 -35.63
C THR A 274 8.46 3.54 -36.30
N PRO A 275 9.50 4.12 -36.95
CA PRO A 275 9.34 5.37 -37.70
C PRO A 275 8.26 5.30 -38.80
N ALA A 276 8.06 4.12 -39.41
CA ALA A 276 7.03 3.91 -40.43
C ALA A 276 5.61 3.97 -39.82
N GLU A 277 5.40 3.32 -38.67
CA GLU A 277 4.13 3.35 -37.94
C GLU A 277 3.82 4.76 -37.41
N LEU A 278 4.83 5.48 -36.90
CA LEU A 278 4.69 6.87 -36.46
C LEU A 278 4.20 7.76 -37.61
N LYS A 279 4.78 7.59 -38.81
CA LYS A 279 4.36 8.30 -40.01
C LYS A 279 2.94 7.92 -40.43
N ALA A 280 2.59 6.63 -40.38
CA ALA A 280 1.25 6.16 -40.72
C ALA A 280 0.16 6.65 -39.75
N MET A 281 0.48 6.79 -38.47
CA MET A 281 -0.44 7.31 -37.46
C MET A 281 -0.59 8.84 -37.46
N GLY A 282 0.27 9.56 -38.19
CA GLY A 282 0.23 11.02 -38.26
C GLY A 282 0.66 11.73 -36.98
N GLY A 283 1.28 11.03 -36.03
CA GLY A 283 1.73 11.59 -34.76
C GLY A 283 2.16 10.53 -33.73
N ALA A 284 2.73 10.99 -32.62
CA ALA A 284 3.23 10.13 -31.54
C ALA A 284 2.12 9.47 -30.69
N GLN A 285 0.87 9.85 -30.89
CA GLN A 285 -0.28 9.37 -30.14
C GLN A 285 -1.28 8.71 -31.08
N HIS A 286 -1.75 7.52 -30.71
CA HIS A 286 -2.78 6.85 -31.47
C HIS A 286 -4.12 7.60 -31.32
N PRO A 287 -4.84 7.91 -32.42
CA PRO A 287 -6.05 8.76 -32.39
C PRO A 287 -7.15 8.28 -31.44
N VAL A 288 -7.33 6.97 -31.28
CA VAL A 288 -8.32 6.40 -30.35
C VAL A 288 -7.72 6.07 -28.99
N ILE A 289 -6.72 5.18 -28.96
CA ILE A 289 -6.11 4.64 -27.73
C ILE A 289 -5.44 5.74 -26.89
N GLY A 290 -4.85 6.75 -27.52
CA GLY A 290 -4.17 7.85 -26.82
C GLY A 290 -5.07 8.62 -25.85
N HIS A 291 -6.39 8.68 -26.12
CA HIS A 291 -7.36 9.32 -25.23
C HIS A 291 -7.49 8.58 -23.88
N PHE A 292 -7.42 7.25 -23.87
CA PHE A 292 -7.46 6.47 -22.63
C PHE A 292 -6.15 6.56 -21.84
N GLY A 293 -5.06 6.97 -22.48
CA GLY A 293 -3.77 7.19 -21.84
C GLY A 293 -3.67 8.46 -20.99
N VAL A 294 -4.66 9.36 -21.04
CA VAL A 294 -4.62 10.62 -20.28
C VAL A 294 -5.04 10.45 -18.82
N MET A 295 -4.61 11.37 -17.97
CA MET A 295 -4.94 11.36 -16.53
C MET A 295 -6.44 11.32 -16.23
N SER A 296 -7.28 11.89 -17.11
CA SER A 296 -8.74 11.86 -16.92
C SER A 296 -9.30 10.44 -16.90
N ALA A 297 -8.95 9.64 -17.91
CA ALA A 297 -9.37 8.24 -18.00
C ALA A 297 -8.80 7.42 -16.84
N LYS A 298 -7.49 7.56 -16.56
CA LYS A 298 -6.81 6.82 -15.49
C LYS A 298 -7.40 7.12 -14.11
N ASN A 299 -7.64 8.39 -13.79
CA ASN A 299 -8.26 8.81 -12.52
C ASN A 299 -9.71 8.30 -12.39
N THR A 300 -10.47 8.31 -13.48
CA THR A 300 -11.84 7.81 -13.48
C THR A 300 -11.84 6.30 -13.21
N ALA A 301 -11.00 5.55 -13.93
CA ALA A 301 -10.88 4.12 -13.80
C ALA A 301 -10.45 3.69 -12.38
N VAL A 302 -9.44 4.33 -11.78
CA VAL A 302 -9.02 4.02 -10.41
C VAL A 302 -10.14 4.22 -9.40
N ASN A 303 -10.82 5.37 -9.47
CA ASN A 303 -11.84 5.70 -8.49
C ASN A 303 -13.03 4.74 -8.59
N LEU A 304 -13.42 4.35 -9.81
CA LEU A 304 -14.44 3.32 -10.00
C LEU A 304 -14.03 1.95 -9.48
N MET A 305 -12.77 1.52 -9.65
CA MET A 305 -12.28 0.27 -9.05
C MET A 305 -12.27 0.32 -7.52
N ILE A 306 -11.87 1.45 -6.93
CA ILE A 306 -11.90 1.64 -5.49
C ILE A 306 -13.35 1.60 -4.98
N ILE A 307 -14.27 2.36 -5.59
CA ILE A 307 -15.70 2.35 -5.25
C ILE A 307 -16.25 0.91 -5.35
N THR A 308 -15.90 0.16 -6.38
CA THR A 308 -16.29 -1.24 -6.53
C THR A 308 -15.76 -2.12 -5.40
N THR A 309 -14.52 -1.89 -4.97
CA THR A 309 -13.89 -2.62 -3.86
C THR A 309 -14.56 -2.29 -2.53
N ILE A 310 -14.90 -1.02 -2.30
CA ILE A 310 -15.68 -0.59 -1.12
C ILE A 310 -17.04 -1.28 -1.12
N LEU A 311 -17.74 -1.31 -2.26
CA LEU A 311 -19.00 -2.02 -2.39
C LEU A 311 -18.84 -3.50 -2.05
N CYS A 312 -17.81 -4.16 -2.59
CA CYS A 312 -17.49 -5.56 -2.27
C CYS A 312 -17.34 -5.79 -0.77
N PHE A 313 -16.63 -4.88 -0.12
CA PHE A 313 -16.38 -4.95 1.31
C PHE A 313 -17.67 -4.79 2.12
N LEU A 314 -18.55 -3.83 1.77
CA LEU A 314 -19.84 -3.66 2.44
C LEU A 314 -20.77 -4.86 2.23
N LEU A 315 -20.81 -5.42 1.02
CA LEU A 315 -21.59 -6.63 0.73
C LEU A 315 -21.08 -7.83 1.53
N TYR A 316 -19.76 -7.98 1.67
CA TYR A 316 -19.16 -9.01 2.52
C TYR A 316 -19.56 -8.83 3.99
N GLN A 317 -19.49 -7.61 4.55
CA GLN A 317 -19.92 -7.35 5.92
C GLN A 317 -21.40 -7.64 6.16
N ARG A 318 -22.24 -7.47 5.14
CA ARG A 318 -23.68 -7.74 5.19
C ARG A 318 -24.03 -9.22 5.01
N ALA A 319 -23.11 -10.04 4.50
CA ALA A 319 -23.43 -11.38 4.05
C ALA A 319 -24.04 -12.26 5.16
N ASN A 320 -23.49 -12.20 6.39
CA ASN A 320 -23.99 -12.93 7.56
C ASN A 320 -25.06 -12.19 8.36
N LYS A 321 -25.44 -10.95 7.99
CA LYS A 321 -26.36 -10.14 8.79
C LYS A 321 -27.72 -9.96 8.12
N LYS A 322 -28.77 -10.06 8.92
CA LYS A 322 -30.14 -9.66 8.60
C LYS A 322 -30.41 -8.33 9.31
N ILE A 323 -30.55 -7.28 8.52
CA ILE A 323 -30.76 -5.91 9.01
C ILE A 323 -32.20 -5.78 9.49
N THR A 324 -32.40 -5.41 10.75
CA THR A 324 -33.71 -5.36 11.45
C THR A 324 -34.15 -3.95 11.83
N VAL A 325 -33.28 -2.94 11.70
CA VAL A 325 -33.60 -1.55 12.04
C VAL A 325 -34.81 -1.02 11.25
N SER A 326 -35.65 -0.20 11.89
CA SER A 326 -36.88 0.34 11.30
C SER A 326 -36.65 1.16 10.02
N TRP A 327 -35.48 1.80 9.92
CA TRP A 327 -35.09 2.62 8.77
C TRP A 327 -34.28 1.83 7.72
N ALA A 328 -34.29 0.49 7.75
CA ALA A 328 -33.48 -0.35 6.86
C ALA A 328 -33.67 -0.01 5.37
N THR A 329 -34.92 0.20 4.95
CA THR A 329 -35.25 0.59 3.56
C THR A 329 -34.65 1.95 3.21
N GLN A 330 -34.78 2.94 4.11
CA GLN A 330 -34.22 4.27 3.91
C GLN A 330 -32.69 4.23 3.85
N GLY A 331 -32.05 3.48 4.75
CA GLY A 331 -30.59 3.31 4.76
C GLY A 331 -30.06 2.61 3.51
N ASN A 332 -30.78 1.62 2.99
CA ASN A 332 -30.43 0.98 1.71
C ASN A 332 -30.59 1.93 0.53
N CYS A 333 -31.61 2.80 0.55
CA CYS A 333 -31.81 3.84 -0.45
C CYS A 333 -30.65 4.84 -0.40
N TRP A 334 -30.27 5.32 0.78
CA TRP A 334 -29.11 6.21 0.97
C TRP A 334 -27.81 5.58 0.49
N LEU A 335 -27.52 4.34 0.87
CA LEU A 335 -26.33 3.63 0.38
C LEU A 335 -26.33 3.53 -1.14
N SER A 336 -27.45 3.11 -1.74
CA SER A 336 -27.57 3.02 -3.20
C SER A 336 -27.35 4.38 -3.86
N ALA A 337 -27.94 5.45 -3.31
CA ALA A 337 -27.77 6.80 -3.79
C ALA A 337 -26.30 7.26 -3.69
N ILE A 338 -25.61 7.00 -2.58
CA ILE A 338 -24.20 7.34 -2.40
C ILE A 338 -23.35 6.67 -3.48
N PHE A 339 -23.51 5.36 -3.71
CA PHE A 339 -22.71 4.65 -4.72
C PHE A 339 -23.02 5.09 -6.15
N VAL A 340 -24.30 5.29 -6.49
CA VAL A 340 -24.71 5.72 -7.84
C VAL A 340 -24.27 7.15 -8.11
N LEU A 341 -24.50 8.08 -7.17
CA LEU A 341 -24.07 9.48 -7.32
C LEU A 341 -22.55 9.59 -7.33
N ALA A 342 -21.84 8.78 -6.54
CA ALA A 342 -20.38 8.74 -6.58
C ALA A 342 -19.86 8.27 -7.94
N ALA A 343 -20.39 7.18 -8.48
CA ALA A 343 -20.02 6.71 -9.80
C ALA A 343 -20.34 7.74 -10.89
N ALA A 344 -21.53 8.34 -10.85
CA ALA A 344 -21.94 9.38 -11.79
C ALA A 344 -21.03 10.61 -11.72
N ASN A 345 -20.70 11.08 -10.52
CA ASN A 345 -19.81 12.23 -10.32
C ASN A 345 -18.38 11.94 -10.81
N VAL A 346 -17.84 10.76 -10.50
CA VAL A 346 -16.50 10.35 -10.97
C VAL A 346 -16.46 10.28 -12.49
N ILE A 347 -17.48 9.68 -13.13
CA ILE A 347 -17.59 9.62 -14.60
C ILE A 347 -17.73 11.03 -15.19
N PHE A 348 -18.59 11.87 -14.62
CA PHE A 348 -18.78 13.25 -15.08
C PHE A 348 -17.48 14.05 -15.02
N LEU A 349 -16.76 14.02 -13.89
CA LEU A 349 -15.46 14.69 -13.74
C LEU A 349 -14.42 14.13 -14.72
N GLY A 350 -14.46 12.82 -14.98
CA GLY A 350 -13.64 12.15 -15.99
C GLY A 350 -13.89 12.66 -17.41
N LEU A 351 -15.16 12.81 -17.79
CA LEU A 351 -15.55 13.34 -19.10
C LEU A 351 -15.22 14.83 -19.21
N TYR A 352 -15.52 15.61 -18.16
CA TYR A 352 -15.20 17.03 -18.08
C TYR A 352 -13.69 17.29 -18.18
N GLY A 353 -12.85 16.41 -17.66
CA GLY A 353 -11.40 16.56 -17.80
C GLY A 353 -10.90 16.55 -19.25
N TYR A 354 -11.64 15.98 -20.21
CA TYR A 354 -11.26 16.06 -21.63
C TYR A 354 -11.44 17.45 -22.24
N VAL A 355 -12.37 18.26 -21.73
CA VAL A 355 -12.56 19.64 -22.20
C VAL A 355 -11.59 20.63 -21.54
N LEU A 356 -10.91 20.23 -20.46
CA LEU A 356 -9.95 21.06 -19.76
C LEU A 356 -8.53 20.97 -20.33
N PRO A 357 -7.76 22.06 -20.26
CA PRO A 357 -6.31 22.05 -20.46
C PRO A 357 -5.61 21.07 -19.50
N ALA A 358 -4.51 20.48 -19.96
CA ALA A 358 -3.80 19.40 -19.24
C ALA A 358 -3.30 19.82 -17.84
N ASN A 359 -2.87 21.07 -17.67
CA ASN A 359 -2.41 21.62 -16.39
C ASN A 359 -3.54 21.71 -15.35
N GLN A 360 -4.77 22.01 -15.77
CA GLN A 360 -5.93 22.09 -14.89
C GLN A 360 -6.58 20.72 -14.65
N ARG A 361 -6.48 19.81 -15.62
CA ARG A 361 -7.02 18.44 -15.55
C ARG A 361 -6.51 17.67 -14.32
N VAL A 362 -5.24 17.87 -13.93
CA VAL A 362 -4.66 17.21 -12.75
C VAL A 362 -5.41 17.59 -11.46
N GLY A 363 -5.95 18.81 -11.39
CA GLY A 363 -6.73 19.30 -10.25
C GLY A 363 -8.04 18.55 -10.03
N LEU A 364 -8.64 17.97 -11.08
CA LEU A 364 -9.87 17.17 -10.98
C LEU A 364 -9.69 15.87 -10.19
N SER A 365 -8.45 15.46 -9.90
CA SER A 365 -8.18 14.34 -9.00
C SER A 365 -8.80 14.58 -7.62
N VAL A 366 -8.65 15.77 -7.05
CA VAL A 366 -9.13 16.10 -5.69
C VAL A 366 -10.62 15.84 -5.51
N PRO A 367 -11.55 16.41 -6.32
CA PRO A 367 -12.98 16.14 -6.16
C PRO A 367 -13.36 14.67 -6.41
N GLN A 368 -12.66 13.96 -7.32
CA GLN A 368 -12.87 12.51 -7.50
C GLN A 368 -12.46 11.73 -6.24
N VAL A 369 -11.31 12.05 -5.66
CA VAL A 369 -10.83 11.46 -4.40
C VAL A 369 -11.82 11.72 -3.26
N THR A 370 -12.25 12.97 -3.09
CA THR A 370 -13.22 13.35 -2.06
C THR A 370 -14.52 12.56 -2.20
N THR A 371 -14.98 12.34 -3.44
CA THR A 371 -16.16 11.52 -3.73
C THR A 371 -15.93 10.08 -3.26
N THR A 372 -14.81 9.46 -3.63
CA THR A 372 -14.49 8.08 -3.26
C THR A 372 -14.31 7.90 -1.75
N LEU A 373 -13.63 8.83 -1.07
CA LEU A 373 -13.48 8.82 0.38
C LEU A 373 -14.81 9.05 1.10
N THR A 374 -15.68 9.91 0.56
CA THR A 374 -17.04 10.08 1.08
C THR A 374 -17.82 8.77 0.97
N THR A 375 -17.74 8.08 -0.17
CA THR A 375 -18.36 6.75 -0.35
C THR A 375 -17.82 5.73 0.65
N LEU A 376 -16.52 5.74 0.92
CA LEU A 376 -15.92 4.89 1.96
C LEU A 376 -16.48 5.24 3.34
N PHE A 377 -16.25 6.45 3.84
CA PHE A 377 -16.55 6.79 5.22
C PHE A 377 -18.06 6.89 5.50
N ALA A 378 -18.81 7.60 4.66
CA ALA A 378 -20.25 7.72 4.83
C ALA A 378 -20.96 6.38 4.54
N GLY A 379 -20.54 5.67 3.48
CA GLY A 379 -21.11 4.36 3.16
C GLY A 379 -20.84 3.33 4.25
N THR A 380 -19.60 3.24 4.75
CA THR A 380 -19.28 2.34 5.87
C THR A 380 -19.97 2.75 7.16
N ALA A 381 -20.04 4.05 7.49
CA ALA A 381 -20.71 4.53 8.71
C ALA A 381 -22.21 4.20 8.70
N ILE A 382 -22.91 4.46 7.58
CA ILE A 382 -24.33 4.09 7.43
C ILE A 382 -24.47 2.58 7.53
N ASN A 383 -23.62 1.82 6.83
CA ASN A 383 -23.67 0.36 6.85
C ASN A 383 -23.53 -0.22 8.28
N ILE A 384 -22.52 0.25 9.03
CA ILE A 384 -22.29 -0.17 10.41
C ILE A 384 -23.46 0.24 11.32
N SER A 385 -23.99 1.45 11.15
CA SER A 385 -25.14 1.93 11.94
C SER A 385 -26.40 1.10 11.71
N MET A 386 -26.56 0.54 10.50
CA MET A 386 -27.67 -0.38 10.18
C MET A 386 -27.50 -1.77 10.80
N PHE A 387 -26.32 -2.11 11.34
CA PHE A 387 -26.10 -3.39 12.01
C PHE A 387 -26.55 -3.42 13.47
N LYS A 388 -27.04 -2.30 14.01
CA LYS A 388 -27.66 -2.27 15.33
C LYS A 388 -28.80 -3.30 15.39
N ASP A 389 -28.76 -4.17 16.40
CA ASP A 389 -29.75 -5.22 16.63
C ASP A 389 -29.94 -6.22 15.47
N ALA A 390 -28.96 -6.31 14.55
CA ALA A 390 -29.05 -7.19 13.39
C ALA A 390 -28.95 -8.67 13.79
N GLU A 391 -29.87 -9.49 13.26
CA GLU A 391 -29.86 -10.94 13.44
C GLU A 391 -28.74 -11.58 12.58
N SER A 392 -28.10 -12.63 13.09
CA SER A 392 -27.11 -13.40 12.34
C SER A 392 -27.78 -14.53 11.54
N TYR A 393 -27.43 -14.68 10.27
CA TYR A 393 -27.79 -15.86 9.46
C TYR A 393 -26.98 -17.11 9.85
N GLY A 394 -26.06 -16.99 10.79
CA GLY A 394 -25.24 -18.06 11.36
C GLY A 394 -23.75 -17.77 11.30
N ASP A 395 -22.99 -18.62 11.98
CA ASP A 395 -21.55 -18.43 12.16
C ASP A 395 -20.74 -18.64 10.88
N ILE A 396 -19.65 -17.88 10.78
CA ILE A 396 -18.66 -17.99 9.71
C ILE A 396 -17.96 -19.35 9.83
N GLN A 397 -17.91 -20.09 8.74
CA GLN A 397 -17.30 -21.42 8.69
C GLN A 397 -15.79 -21.30 8.43
N TRP A 398 -15.02 -20.97 9.47
CA TRP A 398 -13.56 -20.89 9.39
C TRP A 398 -12.94 -22.23 8.98
N GLY A 399 -11.92 -22.20 8.13
CA GLY A 399 -11.25 -23.41 7.64
C GLY A 399 -11.77 -23.93 6.29
N THR A 400 -12.80 -23.28 5.74
CA THR A 400 -13.47 -23.66 4.48
C THR A 400 -13.14 -22.74 3.30
N GLN A 401 -12.24 -21.79 3.50
CA GLN A 401 -11.79 -20.85 2.47
C GLN A 401 -11.22 -21.56 1.23
N SER A 402 -11.51 -21.02 0.05
CA SER A 402 -11.05 -21.60 -1.21
C SER A 402 -9.54 -21.45 -1.41
N ARG A 403 -8.93 -22.38 -2.14
CA ARG A 403 -7.51 -22.28 -2.53
C ARG A 403 -7.26 -21.02 -3.38
N VAL A 404 -8.21 -20.66 -4.24
CA VAL A 404 -8.14 -19.45 -5.09
C VAL A 404 -8.02 -18.19 -4.24
N ALA A 405 -8.82 -18.07 -3.16
CA ALA A 405 -8.72 -16.94 -2.24
C ALA A 405 -7.33 -16.88 -1.58
N THR A 406 -6.80 -18.04 -1.20
CA THR A 406 -5.49 -18.14 -0.55
C THR A 406 -4.36 -17.74 -1.49
N TYR A 407 -4.41 -18.17 -2.75
CA TYR A 407 -3.47 -17.72 -3.79
C TYR A 407 -3.61 -16.23 -4.11
N ALA A 408 -4.81 -15.66 -4.01
CA ALA A 408 -5.00 -14.22 -4.17
C ALA A 408 -4.23 -13.42 -3.11
N ILE A 409 -4.13 -13.91 -1.87
CA ILE A 409 -3.33 -13.25 -0.82
C ILE A 409 -1.83 -13.25 -1.19
N PHE A 410 -1.29 -14.39 -1.64
CA PHE A 410 0.09 -14.45 -2.12
C PHE A 410 0.34 -13.52 -3.30
N LEU A 411 -0.55 -13.53 -4.29
CA LEU A 411 -0.48 -12.64 -5.44
C LEU A 411 -0.45 -11.18 -4.97
N LEU A 412 -1.34 -10.80 -4.05
CA LEU A 412 -1.39 -9.46 -3.49
C LEU A 412 -0.05 -9.09 -2.85
N ALA A 413 0.47 -9.93 -1.96
CA ALA A 413 1.70 -9.65 -1.24
C ALA A 413 2.89 -9.51 -2.19
N ILE A 414 3.03 -10.43 -3.16
CA ILE A 414 4.13 -10.44 -4.13
C ILE A 414 4.04 -9.23 -5.07
N SER A 415 2.85 -8.97 -5.62
CA SER A 415 2.62 -7.79 -6.45
C SER A 415 2.90 -6.50 -5.70
N PHE A 416 2.59 -6.42 -4.40
CA PHE A 416 2.87 -5.24 -3.59
C PHE A 416 4.38 -5.02 -3.37
N THR A 417 5.14 -6.07 -3.03
CA THR A 417 6.62 -6.00 -2.91
C THR A 417 7.24 -5.44 -4.19
N TRP A 418 6.77 -5.95 -5.33
CA TRP A 418 7.29 -5.59 -6.63
C TRP A 418 6.90 -4.14 -6.98
N LEU A 419 5.69 -3.70 -6.62
CA LEU A 419 5.22 -2.33 -6.78
C LEU A 419 6.05 -1.34 -5.94
N MET A 420 6.41 -1.72 -4.70
CA MET A 420 7.28 -0.92 -3.84
C MET A 420 8.67 -0.73 -4.47
N GLY A 421 9.25 -1.81 -5.01
CA GLY A 421 10.52 -1.75 -5.74
C GLY A 421 10.44 -0.81 -6.94
N LEU A 422 9.40 -0.97 -7.77
CA LEU A 422 9.17 -0.17 -8.96
C LEU A 422 9.04 1.33 -8.62
N MET A 423 8.25 1.67 -7.61
CA MET A 423 8.07 3.07 -7.18
C MET A 423 9.31 3.63 -6.48
N GLY A 424 10.09 2.79 -5.80
CA GLY A 424 11.41 3.16 -5.31
C GLY A 424 12.34 3.57 -6.44
N TYR A 425 12.40 2.77 -7.51
CA TYR A 425 13.19 3.06 -8.69
C TYR A 425 12.73 4.33 -9.41
N ILE A 426 11.44 4.46 -9.74
CA ILE A 426 10.90 5.66 -10.42
C ILE A 426 11.26 6.95 -9.67
N ARG A 427 11.10 6.96 -8.34
CA ARG A 427 11.48 8.12 -7.51
C ARG A 427 12.99 8.37 -7.49
N SER A 428 13.81 7.32 -7.53
CA SER A 428 15.25 7.49 -7.61
C SER A 428 15.67 8.07 -8.96
N SER A 429 15.12 7.53 -10.04
CA SER A 429 15.51 7.86 -11.41
C SER A 429 15.03 9.24 -11.87
N VAL A 430 14.05 9.86 -11.22
CA VAL A 430 13.67 11.25 -11.52
C VAL A 430 14.81 12.24 -11.27
N ARG A 431 15.78 11.89 -10.42
CA ARG A 431 16.98 12.69 -10.19
C ARG A 431 18.02 12.54 -11.30
N LEU A 432 17.82 11.65 -12.26
CA LEU A 432 18.72 11.43 -13.39
C LEU A 432 20.17 11.21 -12.91
N PHE A 433 21.06 12.16 -13.22
CA PHE A 433 22.50 12.11 -12.90
C PHE A 433 22.84 12.80 -11.57
N TRP A 434 21.87 12.96 -10.67
CA TRP A 434 22.05 13.64 -9.39
C TRP A 434 21.81 12.69 -8.21
N HIS A 435 22.76 12.64 -7.27
CA HIS A 435 22.53 12.03 -5.97
C HIS A 435 21.62 12.91 -5.10
N VAL A 436 21.82 14.23 -5.17
CA VAL A 436 20.93 15.26 -4.64
C VAL A 436 20.63 16.23 -5.78
N THR A 437 19.34 16.36 -6.15
CA THR A 437 18.88 17.18 -7.27
C THR A 437 19.58 18.53 -7.32
N GLU A 438 20.26 18.84 -8.43
CA GLU A 438 20.93 20.12 -8.70
C GLU A 438 22.06 20.52 -7.72
N VAL A 439 22.46 19.63 -6.81
CA VAL A 439 23.46 19.94 -5.78
C VAL A 439 24.65 18.98 -5.87
N VAL A 440 24.38 17.67 -5.82
CA VAL A 440 25.42 16.63 -5.84
C VAL A 440 25.25 15.83 -7.12
N ARG A 441 26.02 16.21 -8.16
CA ARG A 441 26.04 15.51 -9.44
C ARG A 441 26.85 14.23 -9.34
N ASP A 442 26.32 13.15 -9.90
CA ASP A 442 27.07 11.93 -10.16
C ASP A 442 27.87 12.11 -11.46
N ASN A 443 29.21 12.10 -11.32
CA ASN A 443 30.15 12.22 -12.42
C ASN A 443 30.83 10.89 -12.74
N SER A 444 30.36 9.78 -12.16
CA SER A 444 30.88 8.46 -12.47
C SER A 444 30.51 8.05 -13.90
N VAL A 445 31.28 7.14 -14.48
CA VAL A 445 30.99 6.56 -15.80
C VAL A 445 29.70 5.74 -15.81
N ASP A 446 29.25 5.30 -14.62
CA ASP A 446 28.04 4.50 -14.41
C ASP A 446 26.82 5.36 -14.03
N ALA A 447 26.92 6.68 -14.16
CA ALA A 447 25.79 7.60 -13.97
C ALA A 447 24.82 7.51 -15.16
N TYR A 448 23.91 6.53 -15.14
CA TYR A 448 22.87 6.40 -16.16
C TYR A 448 21.54 5.89 -15.59
N THR A 449 20.47 6.14 -16.35
CA THR A 449 19.14 5.60 -16.05
C THR A 449 18.99 4.24 -16.72
N LEU A 450 18.68 3.19 -15.95
CA LEU A 450 18.50 1.84 -16.50
C LEU A 450 17.38 1.84 -17.55
N THR A 451 17.60 1.08 -18.62
CA THR A 451 16.58 0.79 -19.62
C THR A 451 15.41 0.00 -19.02
N ILE A 452 14.25 -0.07 -19.69
CA ILE A 452 13.05 -0.76 -19.15
C ILE A 452 13.38 -2.23 -18.84
N GLY A 453 14.13 -2.88 -19.73
CA GLY A 453 14.51 -4.29 -19.57
C GLY A 453 15.43 -4.51 -18.37
N GLU A 454 16.45 -3.67 -18.20
CA GLU A 454 17.37 -3.75 -17.06
C GLU A 454 16.69 -3.41 -15.74
N ALA A 455 15.88 -2.35 -15.73
CA ALA A 455 15.05 -1.99 -14.58
C ALA A 455 14.13 -3.15 -14.21
N GLY A 456 13.45 -3.75 -15.19
CA GLY A 456 12.59 -4.93 -14.97
C GLY A 456 13.33 -6.11 -14.35
N LYS A 457 14.53 -6.44 -14.84
CA LYS A 457 15.38 -7.50 -14.26
C LYS A 457 15.78 -7.19 -12.82
N MET A 458 16.26 -5.98 -12.56
CA MET A 458 16.70 -5.58 -11.22
C MET A 458 15.54 -5.53 -10.22
N LEU A 459 14.37 -5.05 -10.64
CA LEU A 459 13.16 -5.05 -9.83
C LEU A 459 12.68 -6.46 -9.50
N THR A 460 12.74 -7.37 -10.48
CA THR A 460 12.40 -8.79 -10.28
C THR A 460 13.39 -9.44 -9.32
N PHE A 461 14.69 -9.20 -9.50
CA PHE A 461 15.72 -9.69 -8.60
C PHE A 461 15.50 -9.20 -7.17
N ASN A 462 15.21 -7.90 -6.98
CA ASN A 462 14.93 -7.33 -5.66
C ASN A 462 13.69 -7.97 -5.02
N ALA A 463 12.59 -8.12 -5.78
CA ALA A 463 11.39 -8.78 -5.28
C ALA A 463 11.67 -10.23 -4.85
N LEU A 464 12.37 -11.01 -5.67
CA LEU A 464 12.77 -12.38 -5.34
C LEU A 464 13.69 -12.43 -4.12
N PHE A 465 14.67 -11.52 -4.05
CA PHE A 465 15.58 -11.41 -2.91
C PHE A 465 14.83 -11.16 -1.60
N VAL A 466 13.88 -10.22 -1.59
CA VAL A 466 13.01 -9.95 -0.43
C VAL A 466 12.16 -11.17 -0.06
N TRP A 467 11.60 -11.88 -1.03
CA TRP A 467 10.80 -13.08 -0.76
C TRP A 467 11.63 -14.25 -0.23
N VAL A 468 12.85 -14.45 -0.74
CA VAL A 468 13.80 -15.42 -0.18
C VAL A 468 14.09 -15.08 1.27
N GLN A 469 14.30 -13.80 1.59
CA GLN A 469 14.49 -13.36 2.97
C GLN A 469 13.27 -13.65 3.85
N PHE A 470 12.06 -13.39 3.37
CA PHE A 470 10.85 -13.73 4.13
C PHE A 470 10.73 -15.22 4.39
N VAL A 471 11.03 -16.07 3.40
CA VAL A 471 11.05 -17.53 3.59
C VAL A 471 12.06 -17.92 4.67
N VAL A 472 13.27 -17.36 4.64
CA VAL A 472 14.30 -17.61 5.67
C VAL A 472 13.82 -17.13 7.04
N VAL A 473 13.26 -15.93 7.14
CA VAL A 473 12.75 -15.35 8.40
C VAL A 473 11.60 -16.17 8.96
N PHE A 474 10.67 -16.63 8.11
CA PHE A 474 9.55 -17.50 8.52
C PHE A 474 10.05 -18.87 8.97
N TRP A 475 11.05 -19.43 8.27
CA TRP A 475 11.68 -20.68 8.64
C TRP A 475 12.41 -20.58 9.98
N VAL A 476 13.27 -19.57 10.18
CA VAL A 476 13.94 -19.34 11.47
C VAL A 476 12.93 -19.10 12.58
N GLY A 477 11.86 -18.33 12.31
CA GLY A 477 10.77 -18.10 13.24
C GLY A 477 10.09 -19.39 13.69
N SER A 478 9.92 -20.37 12.80
CA SER A 478 9.28 -21.66 13.15
C SER A 478 10.17 -22.58 13.99
N LEU A 479 11.50 -22.50 13.83
CA LEU A 479 12.46 -23.30 14.62
C LEU A 479 12.50 -22.93 16.11
N THR A 480 12.14 -21.70 16.46
CA THR A 480 12.18 -21.20 17.85
C THR A 480 10.94 -21.55 18.69
N GLY A 481 9.97 -22.28 18.12
CA GLY A 481 8.74 -22.65 18.81
C GLY A 481 8.93 -23.81 19.80
N LYS A 482 8.75 -23.55 21.11
CA LYS A 482 8.23 -24.60 22.00
C LYS A 482 6.79 -24.93 21.56
N PRO A 483 6.35 -26.20 21.64
CA PRO A 483 4.97 -26.57 21.32
C PRO A 483 4.06 -25.93 22.37
N THR A 484 3.53 -24.76 22.03
CA THR A 484 2.47 -24.13 22.81
C THR A 484 1.18 -24.80 22.36
N GLU A 485 0.43 -25.41 23.28
CA GLU A 485 -0.94 -25.82 23.00
C GLU A 485 -1.67 -24.63 22.37
N VAL A 486 -2.06 -24.76 21.11
CA VAL A 486 -2.92 -23.79 20.43
C VAL A 486 -4.29 -23.94 21.08
N LYS A 487 -4.48 -23.32 22.25
CA LYS A 487 -5.80 -23.14 22.83
C LYS A 487 -6.53 -22.17 21.92
N VAL A 488 -7.37 -22.73 21.07
CA VAL A 488 -8.38 -22.01 20.32
C VAL A 488 -9.08 -21.07 21.31
N PRO A 489 -9.12 -19.75 21.07
CA PRO A 489 -9.99 -18.88 21.85
C PRO A 489 -11.39 -19.49 21.81
N ALA A 490 -11.97 -19.78 22.98
CA ALA A 490 -13.35 -20.25 23.07
C ALA A 490 -14.24 -19.17 22.42
N GLY A 491 -14.58 -19.37 21.15
CA GLY A 491 -15.06 -18.32 20.26
C GLY A 491 -13.90 -17.50 19.66
N VAL A 492 -13.73 -17.62 18.34
CA VAL A 492 -12.93 -16.66 17.56
C VAL A 492 -13.51 -15.27 17.85
N PRO A 493 -12.72 -14.30 18.34
CA PRO A 493 -13.22 -12.95 18.56
C PRO A 493 -13.76 -12.43 17.24
N VAL A 494 -15.07 -12.28 17.21
CA VAL A 494 -15.78 -11.60 16.15
C VAL A 494 -15.12 -10.20 16.03
N PRO A 495 -14.76 -9.68 14.85
CA PRO A 495 -14.19 -8.34 14.73
C PRO A 495 -15.07 -7.31 15.45
N ALA A 496 -14.53 -6.22 16.01
CA ALA A 496 -15.32 -5.21 16.71
C ALA A 496 -16.49 -4.63 15.87
N GLN A 497 -16.41 -4.70 14.54
CA GLN A 497 -17.49 -4.34 13.60
C GLN A 497 -18.64 -5.36 13.52
N GLN A 498 -18.44 -6.53 14.10
CA GLN A 498 -19.31 -7.68 14.10
C GLN A 498 -19.67 -8.15 15.53
N GLN A 499 -18.96 -7.67 16.57
CA GLN A 499 -19.37 -7.80 17.97
C GLN A 499 -20.60 -6.91 18.21
N GLN A 500 -21.52 -7.42 19.03
CA GLN A 500 -22.83 -6.85 19.31
C GLN A 500 -22.79 -5.37 19.72
#